data_AF-A0A9X3JZY5-F1
#
_entry.id   AF-A0A9X3JZY5-F1
#
_cell.length_a   1.000
_cell.length_b   1.000
_cell.length_c   1.000
_cell.angle_alpha   90.00
_cell.angle_beta   90.00
_cell.angle_gamma   90.00
#
_symmetry.space_group_name_H-M   'P 1'
#
loop_
_entity.id
_entity.type
_entity.pdbx_description
1 polymer ?
#
loop_
_entity_poly.entity_id
_entity_poly.type
_entity_poly.pdbx_seq_one_letter_code
_entity_poly.pdbx_strand_id
1 'polypeptide(L)'
;MSAADARKLLAQQAPSGCGICLACADRPCMRARPVQAFGPGRYDVPDCAYHLHRHEGAQWMQHGYLMRRAGPVAPEFRYEPAHAAFHMQAFAQRH
;
A
#
# COMPACT_ATOMS: atom_id res chain seq x y z
N MET A 1 -23.23 7.99 -12.37
CA MET A 1 -21.97 8.69 -12.66
C MET A 1 -22.18 9.48 -13.95
N SER A 2 -21.97 10.79 -13.93
CA SER A 2 -22.20 11.64 -15.10
C SER A 2 -20.98 11.65 -16.03
N ALA A 3 -21.19 12.04 -17.30
CA ALA A 3 -20.09 12.26 -18.23
C ALA A 3 -19.08 13.32 -17.74
N ALA A 4 -19.51 14.24 -16.86
CA ALA A 4 -18.65 15.22 -16.23
C ALA A 4 -17.73 14.60 -15.17
N ASP A 5 -18.25 13.64 -14.39
CA ASP A 5 -17.45 12.90 -13.39
C ASP A 5 -16.36 12.05 -14.07
N ALA A 6 -16.70 11.41 -15.18
CA ALA A 6 -15.75 10.63 -15.99
C ALA A 6 -14.62 11.51 -16.57
N ARG A 7 -14.95 12.72 -17.05
CA ARG A 7 -13.96 13.69 -17.55
C ARG A 7 -13.00 14.17 -16.47
N LYS A 8 -13.50 14.39 -15.26
CA LYS A 8 -12.70 14.81 -14.10
C LYS A 8 -11.72 13.72 -13.66
N LEU A 9 -12.16 12.45 -13.69
CA LEU A 9 -11.31 11.29 -13.39
C LEU A 9 -10.21 11.08 -14.45
N LEU A 10 -10.52 11.29 -15.74
CA LEU A 10 -9.54 11.21 -16.82
C LEU A 10 -8.50 12.33 -16.73
N ALA A 11 -8.90 13.55 -16.36
CA ALA A 11 -7.98 14.67 -16.17
C ALA A 11 -7.05 14.52 -14.94
N GLN A 12 -7.41 13.64 -13.99
CA GLN A 12 -6.59 13.30 -12.81
C GLN A 12 -5.58 12.17 -13.08
N GLN A 13 -5.56 11.61 -14.29
CA GLN A 13 -4.50 10.69 -14.69
C GLN A 13 -3.19 11.49 -14.74
N ALA A 14 -2.36 11.33 -13.71
CA ALA A 14 -1.02 11.90 -13.66
C ALA A 14 -0.27 11.56 -14.96
N PRO A 15 0.55 12.49 -15.48
CA PRO A 15 1.24 12.28 -16.74
C PRO A 15 2.05 10.98 -16.70
N SER A 16 2.01 10.25 -17.80
CA SER A 16 2.88 9.09 -18.07
C SER A 16 4.33 9.56 -18.31
N GLY A 17 4.92 10.23 -17.33
CA GLY A 17 6.38 10.22 -17.19
C GLY A 17 6.85 8.82 -16.81
N CYS A 18 8.16 8.57 -16.86
CA CYS A 18 8.75 7.36 -16.28
C CYS A 18 8.14 7.15 -14.88
N GLY A 19 7.27 6.14 -14.73
CA GLY A 19 6.43 6.04 -13.55
C GLY A 19 7.29 6.14 -12.30
N ILE A 20 6.88 6.91 -11.29
CA ILE A 20 7.70 7.17 -10.10
C ILE A 20 8.29 5.88 -9.50
N CYS A 21 7.56 4.76 -9.60
CA CYS A 21 8.05 3.44 -9.22
C CYS A 21 9.20 2.90 -10.11
N LEU A 22 9.16 3.15 -11.41
CA LEU A 22 10.21 2.78 -12.38
C LEU A 22 11.45 3.68 -12.25
N ALA A 23 11.26 4.97 -11.97
CA ALA A 23 12.35 5.93 -11.77
C ALA A 23 13.01 5.82 -10.38
N CYS A 24 12.35 5.20 -9.40
CA CYS A 24 12.88 5.01 -8.05
C CYS A 24 13.94 3.89 -8.04
N ALA A 25 15.21 4.25 -8.19
CA ALA A 25 16.34 3.32 -8.16
C ALA A 25 16.40 2.55 -6.83
N ASP A 26 16.18 3.25 -5.71
CA ASP A 26 16.31 2.66 -4.38
C ASP A 26 15.20 1.69 -4.01
N ARG A 27 14.03 1.76 -4.66
CA ARG A 27 12.86 0.87 -4.38
C ARG A 27 12.65 0.58 -2.88
N PRO A 28 12.57 1.60 -2.00
CA PRO A 28 12.50 1.41 -0.55
C PRO A 28 11.28 0.59 -0.13
N CYS A 29 10.18 0.65 -0.89
CA CYS A 29 9.01 -0.21 -0.72
C CYS A 29 9.35 -1.70 -0.81
N MET A 30 10.31 -2.10 -1.63
CA MET A 30 10.70 -3.50 -1.78
C MET A 30 11.57 -4.02 -0.63
N ARG A 31 12.28 -3.14 0.09
CA ARG A 31 13.05 -3.50 1.30
C ARG A 31 12.20 -3.50 2.56
N ALA A 32 11.16 -2.67 2.59
CA ALA A 32 10.23 -2.54 3.70
C ALA A 32 9.28 -3.75 3.90
N ARG A 33 9.58 -4.91 3.29
CA ARG A 33 8.80 -6.15 3.36
C ARG A 33 9.35 -7.06 4.46
N PRO A 34 8.75 -7.12 5.66
CA PRO A 34 9.13 -8.02 6.74
C PRO A 34 8.69 -9.47 6.50
N VAL A 35 7.84 -9.72 5.49
CA VAL A 35 7.31 -11.05 5.14
C VAL A 35 7.63 -11.39 3.69
N GLN A 36 7.77 -12.68 3.39
CA GLN A 36 7.93 -13.17 2.01
C GLN A 36 6.60 -13.14 1.23
N ALA A 37 5.58 -12.47 1.79
CA ALA A 37 4.29 -12.33 1.16
C ALA A 37 4.30 -11.65 -0.20
N PHE A 38 5.35 -10.93 -0.59
CA PHE A 38 5.41 -10.28 -1.90
C PHE A 38 6.62 -10.77 -2.69
N GLY A 39 6.35 -11.29 -3.88
CA GLY A 39 7.35 -11.70 -4.86
C GLY A 39 7.00 -11.22 -6.28
N PRO A 40 7.86 -11.51 -7.28
CA PRO A 40 7.54 -11.22 -8.67
C PRO A 40 6.19 -11.84 -9.06
N GLY A 41 5.22 -11.01 -9.41
CA GLY A 41 3.88 -11.45 -9.82
C GLY A 41 3.05 -12.15 -8.73
N ARG A 42 3.47 -12.13 -7.47
CA ARG A 42 2.85 -12.91 -6.39
C ARG A 42 2.58 -12.07 -5.14
N TYR A 43 1.40 -12.27 -4.57
CA TYR A 43 1.03 -11.86 -3.22
C TYR A 43 0.49 -13.06 -2.42
N ASP A 44 1.18 -13.44 -1.36
CA ASP A 44 0.79 -14.50 -0.41
C ASP A 44 -0.10 -13.92 0.68
N VAL A 45 -1.41 -14.02 0.46
CA VAL A 45 -2.39 -13.54 1.44
C VAL A 45 -2.25 -14.29 2.78
N PRO A 46 -2.14 -15.64 2.81
CA PRO A 46 -1.93 -16.38 4.06
C PRO A 46 -0.71 -15.94 4.88
N ASP A 47 0.49 -15.83 4.27
CA ASP A 47 1.71 -15.40 4.98
C ASP A 47 1.57 -13.97 5.54
N CYS A 48 0.91 -13.11 4.76
CA CYS A 48 0.65 -11.74 5.16
C CYS A 48 -0.31 -11.66 6.36
N ALA A 49 -1.42 -12.38 6.31
CA ALA A 49 -2.41 -12.45 7.38
C ALA A 49 -1.80 -13.07 8.65
N TYR A 50 -1.03 -14.14 8.51
CA TYR A 50 -0.32 -14.78 9.61
C TYR A 50 0.56 -13.77 10.38
N HIS A 51 1.31 -12.93 9.66
CA HIS A 51 2.13 -11.90 10.29
C HIS A 51 1.33 -10.81 11.00
N LEU A 52 0.19 -10.37 10.43
CA LEU A 52 -0.66 -9.35 11.05
C LEU A 52 -1.27 -9.79 12.37
N HIS A 53 -1.54 -11.09 12.53
CA HIS A 53 -2.08 -11.66 13.76
C HIS A 53 -1.06 -11.80 14.89
N ARG A 54 0.21 -11.48 14.63
CA ARG A 54 1.26 -11.53 15.63
C ARG A 54 1.65 -10.13 16.12
N HIS A 55 2.39 -10.09 17.23
CA HIS A 55 2.87 -8.84 17.82
C HIS A 55 3.72 -8.03 16.83
N GLU A 56 4.47 -8.69 15.95
CA GLU A 56 5.28 -8.04 14.92
C GLU A 56 4.42 -7.25 13.91
N GLY A 57 3.16 -7.62 13.73
CA GLY A 57 2.20 -6.93 12.86
C GLY A 57 1.54 -5.69 13.46
N ALA A 58 1.70 -5.40 14.76
CA ALA A 58 0.97 -4.33 15.45
C ALA A 58 1.19 -2.94 14.82
N GLN A 59 2.43 -2.61 14.44
CA GLN A 59 2.75 -1.33 13.81
C GLN A 59 2.02 -1.17 12.46
N TRP A 60 1.84 -2.28 11.75
CA TRP A 60 1.15 -2.31 10.46
C TRP A 60 -0.35 -2.22 10.63
N MET A 61 -0.89 -2.90 11.65
CA MET A 61 -2.30 -2.79 12.02
C MET A 61 -2.71 -1.35 12.35
N GLN A 62 -1.80 -0.53 12.89
CA GLN A 62 -2.10 0.86 13.25
C GLN A 62 -1.87 1.87 12.12
N HIS A 63 -0.82 1.67 11.32
CA HIS A 63 -0.36 2.69 10.37
C HIS A 63 -0.41 2.23 8.91
N GLY A 64 -0.91 1.03 8.67
CA GLY A 64 -0.91 0.39 7.36
C GLY A 64 0.45 -0.20 6.97
N TYR A 65 0.42 -0.99 5.90
CA TYR A 65 1.59 -1.66 5.33
C TYR A 65 2.76 -0.70 5.09
N LEU A 66 3.95 -1.06 5.61
CA LEU A 66 5.15 -0.23 5.50
C LEU A 66 5.56 0.02 4.03
N MET A 67 5.32 -0.95 3.14
CA MET A 67 5.56 -0.77 1.70
C MET A 67 4.85 0.45 1.11
N ARG A 68 3.61 0.73 1.54
CA ARG A 68 2.84 1.89 1.08
C ARG A 68 3.38 3.21 1.67
N ARG A 69 4.16 3.14 2.74
CA ARG A 69 4.71 4.31 3.47
C ARG A 69 6.16 4.64 3.14
N ALA A 70 6.87 3.71 2.50
CA ALA A 70 8.30 3.80 2.22
C ALA A 70 8.66 4.48 0.89
N GLY A 71 7.72 4.55 -0.06
CA GLY A 71 7.96 5.16 -1.38
C GLY A 71 8.24 6.68 -1.32
N PRO A 72 8.86 7.25 -2.35
CA PRO A 72 9.26 8.68 -2.38
C PRO A 72 8.07 9.63 -2.28
N VAL A 73 6.92 9.26 -2.84
CA VAL A 73 5.67 10.04 -2.76
C VAL A 73 4.85 9.72 -1.52
N ALA A 74 5.20 8.67 -0.77
CA ALA A 74 4.37 8.21 0.32
C ALA A 74 4.06 9.31 1.36
N PRO A 75 4.98 10.21 1.77
CA PRO A 75 4.69 11.24 2.76
C PRO A 75 3.46 12.10 2.46
N GLU A 76 3.18 12.41 1.19
CA GLU A 76 2.05 13.23 0.76
C GLU A 76 0.72 12.45 0.76
N PHE A 77 0.77 11.13 0.58
CA PHE A 77 -0.40 10.28 0.39
C PHE A 77 -0.60 9.24 1.51
N ARG A 78 0.03 9.42 2.68
CA ARG A 78 -0.18 8.50 3.80
C ARG A 78 -1.62 8.59 4.28
N TYR A 79 -2.23 7.45 4.56
CA TYR A 79 -3.48 7.44 5.29
C TYR A 79 -3.27 7.97 6.70
N GLU A 80 -4.23 8.75 7.17
CA GLU A 80 -4.38 9.00 8.61
C GLU A 80 -4.47 7.67 9.36
N PRO A 81 -3.93 7.57 10.60
CA PRO A 81 -3.87 6.31 11.33
C PRO A 81 -5.22 5.59 11.45
N ALA A 82 -6.31 6.33 11.69
CA ALA A 82 -7.64 5.73 11.78
C ALA A 82 -8.09 5.08 10.46
N HIS A 83 -7.79 5.71 9.32
CA HIS A 83 -8.12 5.16 8.00
C HIS A 83 -7.25 3.95 7.66
N ALA A 84 -5.96 4.00 8.01
CA ALA A 84 -5.08 2.85 7.85
C ALA A 84 -5.56 1.65 8.68
N ALA A 85 -5.84 1.87 9.97
CA ALA A 85 -6.29 0.83 10.89
C ALA A 85 -7.59 0.17 10.44
N PHE A 86 -8.55 0.96 9.94
CA PHE A 86 -9.80 0.44 9.40
C PHE A 86 -9.56 -0.61 8.29
N HIS A 87 -8.71 -0.31 7.30
CA HIS A 87 -8.40 -1.24 6.21
C HIS A 87 -7.65 -2.48 6.70
N MET A 88 -6.71 -2.29 7.63
CA MET A 88 -5.92 -3.40 8.16
C MET A 88 -6.76 -4.36 9.00
N GLN A 89 -7.67 -3.84 9.83
CA GLN A 89 -8.64 -4.63 10.58
C GLN A 89 -9.56 -5.41 9.64
N ALA A 90 -10.11 -4.78 8.61
CA ALA A 90 -10.97 -5.46 7.64
C ALA A 90 -10.22 -6.59 6.90
N PHE A 91 -8.95 -6.37 6.54
CA PHE A 91 -8.12 -7.41 5.93
C PHE A 91 -7.86 -8.57 6.90
N ALA A 92 -7.43 -8.30 8.13
CA ALA A 92 -7.12 -9.32 9.13
C ALA A 92 -8.36 -10.12 9.57
N GLN A 93 -9.55 -9.50 9.59
CA GLN A 93 -10.79 -10.23 9.92
C GLN A 93 -11.22 -11.20 8.83
N ARG A 94 -10.75 -11.00 7.59
CA ARG A 94 -11.14 -11.80 6.43
C ARG A 94 -10.13 -12.90 6.09
N HIS A 95 -8.92 -12.85 6.66
CA HIS A 95 -7.79 -13.70 6.31
C HIS A 95 -7.02 -14.10 7.56
#